data_AF-A0A7C6KSV2-F1
#
_entry.id   AF-A0A7C6KSV2-F1
#
_cell.length_a   1.000
_cell.length_b   1.000
_cell.length_c   1.000
_cell.angle_alpha   90.00
_cell.angle_beta   90.00
_cell.angle_gamma   90.00
#
_symmetry.space_group_name_H-M   'P 1'
#
loop_
_entity.id
_entity.type
_entity.pdbx_description
1 polymer ?
#
loop_
_entity_poly.entity_id
_entity_poly.type
_entity_poly.pdbx_seq_one_letter_code
_entity_poly.pdbx_strand_id
1 'polypeptide(L)'
;MFSNPYLGVFGACFSSVIGYTFGFPMMALTCFHIAMPSRKDKYQDDLKKDPLLKIGILIVGVLSLVWALPGMPGFVVLTVFVNAAQVVLLPLVSIGLIVIINRKDLMGEKAGNKLHTFLLIILSILAVYGAYQTLMSIIR
;
A
#
# COMPACT_ATOMS: atom_id res chain seq x y z
N MET A 1 2.64 32.44 -1.17
CA MET A 1 1.36 31.99 -0.59
C MET A 1 0.48 31.61 -1.76
N PHE A 2 0.23 30.31 -1.97
CA PHE A 2 -0.29 29.78 -3.24
C PHE A 2 -1.71 30.31 -3.54
N SER A 3 -1.83 31.20 -4.53
CA SER A 3 -3.11 31.80 -4.97
C SER A 3 -4.07 30.84 -5.68
N ASN A 4 -3.75 29.55 -5.81
CA ASN A 4 -4.63 28.62 -6.50
C ASN A 4 -4.61 27.20 -5.90
N PRO A 5 -5.62 26.82 -5.08
CA PRO A 5 -5.66 25.51 -4.42
C PRO A 5 -5.69 24.35 -5.42
N TYR A 6 -6.17 24.58 -6.65
CA TYR A 6 -6.23 23.57 -7.69
C TYR A 6 -4.85 23.06 -8.14
N LEU A 7 -3.82 23.93 -8.13
CA LEU A 7 -2.45 23.50 -8.48
C LEU A 7 -1.85 22.58 -7.41
N GLY A 8 -2.15 22.84 -6.14
CA GLY A 8 -1.73 21.99 -5.03
C GLY A 8 -2.39 20.62 -5.07
N VAL A 9 -3.71 20.59 -5.30
CA VAL A 9 -4.46 19.34 -5.46
C VAL A 9 -3.96 18.55 -6.67
N PHE A 10 -3.74 19.22 -7.81
CA PHE A 10 -3.20 18.58 -9.00
C PHE A 10 -1.84 17.92 -8.73
N GLY A 11 -0.91 18.64 -8.10
CA GLY A 11 0.41 18.10 -7.75
C GLY A 11 0.33 16.91 -6.78
N ALA A 12 -0.55 16.98 -5.77
CA ALA A 12 -0.75 15.89 -4.83
C ALA A 12 -1.31 14.63 -5.54
N CYS A 13 -2.35 14.79 -6.36
CA CYS A 13 -2.95 13.69 -7.10
C CYS A 13 -1.95 13.04 -8.06
N PHE A 14 -1.18 13.83 -8.81
CA PHE A 14 -0.19 13.29 -9.76
C PHE A 14 0.93 12.52 -9.04
N SER A 15 1.43 13.06 -7.92
CA SER A 15 2.44 12.40 -7.10
C SER A 15 1.95 11.06 -6.55
N SER A 16 0.71 11.01 -6.04
CA SER A 16 0.09 9.77 -5.55
C SER A 16 -0.10 8.73 -6.66
N VAL A 17 -0.60 9.13 -7.84
CA VAL A 17 -0.81 8.19 -8.95
C VAL A 17 0.51 7.56 -9.40
N ILE A 18 1.55 8.38 -9.59
CA ILE A 18 2.89 7.88 -9.94
C ILE A 18 3.41 6.97 -8.80
N GLY A 19 3.31 7.43 -7.55
CA GLY A 19 3.76 6.67 -6.38
C GLY A 19 3.10 5.31 -6.26
N TYR A 20 1.79 5.20 -6.46
CA TYR A 20 1.06 3.93 -6.40
C TYR A 20 1.35 3.02 -7.58
N THR A 21 1.47 3.59 -8.78
CA THR A 21 1.72 2.83 -10.03
C THR A 21 3.08 2.14 -10.01
N PHE A 22 4.11 2.76 -9.45
CA PHE A 22 5.44 2.15 -9.35
C PHE A 22 5.66 1.45 -7.99
N GLY A 23 5.13 2.00 -6.90
CA GLY A 23 5.36 1.51 -5.55
C GLY A 23 4.72 0.16 -5.27
N PHE A 24 3.43 -0.01 -5.56
CA PHE A 24 2.73 -1.26 -5.24
C PHE A 24 3.26 -2.47 -6.03
N PRO A 25 3.49 -2.39 -7.36
CA PRO A 25 4.04 -3.52 -8.10
C PRO A 25 5.46 -3.90 -7.67
N MET A 26 6.31 -2.92 -7.36
CA MET A 26 7.66 -3.17 -6.85
C MET A 26 7.62 -3.89 -5.49
N MET A 27 6.78 -3.42 -4.56
CA MET A 27 6.61 -4.06 -3.24
C MET A 27 6.06 -5.48 -3.36
N ALA A 28 5.00 -5.66 -4.16
CA ALA A 28 4.40 -6.97 -4.39
C ALA A 28 5.41 -7.95 -4.98
N LEU A 29 6.15 -7.55 -6.02
CA LEU A 29 7.16 -8.41 -6.66
C LEU A 29 8.30 -8.77 -5.70
N THR A 30 8.73 -7.82 -4.86
CA THR A 30 9.75 -8.08 -3.83
C THR A 30 9.27 -9.12 -2.83
N CYS A 31 8.02 -9.00 -2.35
CA CYS A 31 7.41 -10.00 -1.47
C CYS A 31 7.30 -11.37 -2.17
N PHE A 32 6.92 -11.40 -3.45
CA PHE A 32 6.86 -12.64 -4.24
C PHE A 32 8.24 -13.28 -4.43
N HIS A 33 9.30 -12.50 -4.64
CA HIS A 33 10.68 -13.00 -4.73
C HIS A 33 11.21 -13.56 -3.40
N ILE A 34 10.83 -12.95 -2.27
CA ILE A 34 11.17 -13.47 -0.95
C ILE A 34 10.40 -14.76 -0.65
N ALA A 35 9.11 -14.81 -0.99
CA ALA A 35 8.26 -15.97 -0.75
C ALA A 35 8.55 -17.16 -1.69
N MET A 36 9.03 -16.89 -2.90
CA MET A 36 9.30 -17.92 -3.92
C MET A 36 10.75 -17.83 -4.46
N PRO A 37 11.72 -18.46 -3.77
CA PRO A 37 13.15 -18.35 -4.13
C PRO A 37 13.48 -18.89 -5.53
N SER A 38 12.66 -19.80 -6.08
CA SER A 38 12.81 -20.34 -7.44
C SER A 38 12.70 -19.27 -8.55
N ARG A 39 12.07 -18.12 -8.27
CA ARG A 39 12.03 -16.94 -9.15
C ARG A 39 13.24 -16.02 -8.95
N LYS A 40 13.76 -15.94 -7.72
CA LYS A 40 14.91 -15.11 -7.34
C LYS A 40 16.19 -15.58 -8.06
N ASP A 41 16.39 -16.89 -8.17
CA ASP A 41 17.51 -17.49 -8.92
C ASP A 41 17.43 -17.24 -10.43
N LYS A 42 16.22 -17.15 -10.99
CA LYS A 42 16.02 -17.00 -12.44
C LYS A 42 16.35 -15.59 -12.97
N TYR A 43 16.31 -14.57 -12.10
CA TYR A 43 16.48 -13.17 -12.50
C TYR A 43 17.61 -12.42 -11.78
N GLN A 44 18.46 -13.11 -11.01
CA GLN A 44 19.70 -12.58 -10.41
C GLN A 44 19.56 -11.13 -9.87
N ASP A 45 18.64 -10.92 -8.92
CA ASP A 45 18.39 -9.63 -8.23
C ASP A 45 17.93 -8.43 -9.09
N ASP A 46 17.78 -8.60 -10.40
CA ASP A 46 17.44 -7.48 -11.30
C ASP A 46 15.90 -7.36 -11.44
N LEU A 47 15.23 -6.86 -10.38
CA LEU A 47 13.76 -6.68 -10.33
C LEU A 47 13.19 -5.95 -11.56
N LYS A 48 13.99 -5.06 -12.18
CA LYS A 48 13.61 -4.27 -13.36
C LYS A 48 13.44 -5.09 -14.64
N LYS A 49 14.06 -6.28 -14.70
CA LYS A 49 13.97 -7.18 -15.86
C LYS A 49 12.80 -8.14 -15.79
N ASP A 50 12.16 -8.30 -14.64
CA ASP A 50 11.05 -9.26 -14.50
C ASP A 50 9.80 -8.72 -15.23
N PRO A 51 9.29 -9.43 -16.26
CA PRO A 51 8.11 -8.98 -17.01
C PRO A 51 6.88 -8.79 -16.13
N LEU A 52 6.80 -9.49 -15.00
CA LEU A 52 5.73 -9.30 -14.01
C LEU A 52 5.68 -7.87 -13.45
N LEU A 53 6.83 -7.22 -13.26
CA LEU A 53 6.88 -5.85 -12.78
C LEU A 53 6.29 -4.89 -13.82
N LYS A 54 6.70 -5.05 -15.09
CA LYS A 54 6.18 -4.24 -16.20
C LYS A 54 4.68 -4.45 -16.39
N ILE A 55 4.21 -5.70 -16.29
CA ILE A 55 2.79 -6.04 -16.35
C ILE A 55 2.04 -5.41 -15.17
N GLY A 56 2.57 -5.47 -13.94
CA GLY A 56 1.95 -4.86 -12.77
C GLY A 56 1.83 -3.34 -12.89
N ILE A 57 2.90 -2.66 -13.32
CA ILE A 57 2.90 -1.22 -13.60
C ILE A 57 1.89 -0.87 -14.69
N LEU A 58 1.86 -1.66 -15.78
CA LEU A 58 0.95 -1.44 -16.90
C LEU A 58 -0.51 -1.66 -16.49
N ILE A 59 -0.82 -2.70 -15.73
CA ILE A 59 -2.18 -2.96 -15.22
C ILE A 59 -2.62 -1.83 -14.30
N VAL A 60 -1.82 -1.44 -13.30
CA VAL A 60 -2.20 -0.39 -12.34
C VAL A 60 -2.35 0.96 -13.04
N GLY A 61 -1.44 1.29 -13.95
CA GLY A 61 -1.48 2.54 -14.72
C GLY A 61 -2.66 2.60 -15.70
N VAL A 62 -2.88 1.54 -16.48
CA VAL A 62 -4.00 1.46 -17.44
C VAL A 62 -5.34 1.42 -16.69
N LEU A 63 -5.44 0.66 -15.60
CA LEU A 63 -6.67 0.62 -14.80
C LEU A 63 -6.99 2.01 -14.24
N SER A 64 -5.99 2.73 -13.74
CA SER A 64 -6.15 4.10 -13.23
C SER A 64 -6.61 5.08 -14.32
N LEU A 65 -6.10 4.94 -15.55
CA LEU A 65 -6.55 5.71 -16.73
C LEU A 65 -7.97 5.36 -17.16
N VAL A 66 -8.29 4.07 -17.20
CA VAL A 66 -9.60 3.55 -17.61
C VAL A 66 -10.67 4.08 -16.66
N TRP A 67 -10.42 4.07 -15.34
CA TRP A 67 -11.32 4.66 -14.34
C TRP A 67 -11.41 6.19 -14.35
N ALA A 68 -10.49 6.88 -15.02
CA ALA A 68 -10.56 8.33 -15.22
C ALA A 68 -11.45 8.73 -16.42
N LEU A 69 -11.91 7.77 -17.23
CA LEU A 69 -12.76 8.05 -18.39
C LEU A 69 -14.22 8.33 -18.00
N PRO A 70 -14.91 9.23 -18.74
CA PRO A 70 -16.32 9.52 -18.50
C PRO A 70 -17.20 8.29 -18.82
N GLY A 71 -18.05 7.87 -17.89
CA GLY A 71 -18.97 6.73 -18.04
C GLY A 71 -18.67 5.49 -17.18
N MET A 72 -17.63 5.56 -16.33
CA MET A 72 -17.25 4.52 -15.36
C MET A 72 -17.97 4.70 -14.00
N PRO A 73 -17.98 3.69 -13.09
CA PRO A 73 -18.72 3.77 -11.84
C PRO A 73 -18.34 5.04 -11.08
N GLY A 74 -19.34 5.82 -10.70
CA GLY A 74 -19.12 7.16 -10.15
C GLY A 74 -18.21 7.15 -8.92
N PHE A 75 -17.62 8.32 -8.62
CA PHE A 75 -16.71 8.55 -7.49
C PHE A 75 -17.18 7.91 -6.17
N VAL A 76 -18.49 7.89 -5.94
CA VAL A 76 -19.13 7.27 -4.76
C VAL A 76 -18.80 5.78 -4.64
N VAL A 77 -18.97 5.00 -5.72
CA VAL A 77 -18.74 3.54 -5.68
C VAL A 77 -17.27 3.23 -5.43
N LEU A 78 -16.37 3.95 -6.09
CA LEU A 78 -14.93 3.79 -5.91
C LEU A 78 -14.52 4.17 -4.48
N THR A 79 -15.07 5.26 -3.95
CA THR A 79 -14.80 5.72 -2.58
C THR A 79 -15.26 4.69 -1.56
N VAL A 80 -16.49 4.15 -1.69
CA VAL A 80 -17.00 3.12 -0.80
C VAL A 80 -16.13 1.86 -0.87
N PHE A 81 -15.77 1.41 -2.08
CA PHE A 81 -14.92 0.24 -2.27
C PHE A 81 -13.53 0.41 -1.63
N VAL A 82 -12.86 1.54 -1.89
CA VAL A 82 -11.52 1.82 -1.33
C VAL A 82 -11.57 1.94 0.19
N ASN A 83 -12.57 2.61 0.75
CA ASN A 83 -12.70 2.71 2.20
C ASN A 83 -13.00 1.34 2.84
N ALA A 84 -13.90 0.54 2.25
CA ALA A 84 -14.17 -0.82 2.71
C ALA A 84 -12.91 -1.71 2.64
N ALA A 85 -12.11 -1.59 1.58
CA ALA A 85 -10.84 -2.28 1.48
C ALA A 85 -9.83 -1.80 2.55
N GLN A 86 -9.75 -0.50 2.81
CA GLN A 86 -8.86 0.07 3.84
C GLN A 86 -9.21 -0.43 5.24
N VAL A 87 -10.50 -0.62 5.57
CA VAL A 87 -10.94 -1.19 6.85
C VAL A 87 -10.32 -2.56 7.11
N VAL A 88 -10.15 -3.39 6.07
CA VAL A 88 -9.56 -4.73 6.19
C VAL A 88 -8.03 -4.69 6.05
N LEU A 89 -7.52 -3.89 5.11
CA LEU A 89 -6.09 -3.82 4.80
C LEU A 89 -5.27 -3.16 5.94
N LEU A 90 -5.78 -2.11 6.57
CA LEU A 90 -5.08 -1.42 7.67
C LEU A 90 -4.73 -2.34 8.85
N PRO A 91 -5.68 -3.07 9.46
CA PRO A 91 -5.35 -3.98 10.56
C PRO A 91 -4.45 -5.13 10.09
N LEU A 92 -4.64 -5.65 8.87
CA LEU A 92 -3.80 -6.71 8.31
C LEU A 92 -2.34 -6.27 8.17
N VAL A 93 -2.09 -5.10 7.59
CA VAL A 93 -0.74 -4.53 7.44
C VAL A 93 -0.13 -4.24 8.81
N SER A 94 -0.92 -3.70 9.75
CA SER A 94 -0.44 -3.40 11.09
C SER A 94 0.01 -4.66 11.86
N ILE A 95 -0.80 -5.72 11.85
CA ILE A 95 -0.46 -7.00 12.49
C ILE A 95 0.76 -7.62 11.80
N GLY A 96 0.79 -7.60 10.46
CA GLY A 96 1.94 -8.07 9.68
C GLY A 96 3.24 -7.35 10.07
N LEU A 97 3.19 -6.04 10.28
CA LEU A 97 4.34 -5.25 10.69
C LEU A 97 4.81 -5.57 12.12
N ILE A 98 3.88 -5.79 13.05
CA ILE A 98 4.22 -6.25 14.42
C ILE A 98 4.95 -7.59 14.37
N VAL A 99 4.43 -8.54 13.58
CA VAL A 99 5.05 -9.87 13.44
C VAL A 99 6.45 -9.76 12.83
N ILE A 100 6.63 -8.93 11.81
CA ILE A 100 7.93 -8.73 11.16
C ILE A 100 8.94 -8.06 12.11
N ILE A 101 8.55 -7.02 12.85
CA ILE A 101 9.49 -6.32 13.74
C ILE A 101 9.95 -7.20 14.91
N ASN A 102 9.10 -8.12 15.34
CA ASN A 102 9.41 -9.00 16.46
C ASN A 102 10.28 -10.20 16.03
N ARG A 103 10.38 -10.48 14.73
CA ARG A 103 11.29 -11.50 14.20
C ARG A 103 12.73 -11.00 14.22
N LYS A 104 13.52 -11.53 15.15
CA LYS A 104 14.98 -11.32 15.24
C LYS A 104 15.75 -11.70 13.98
N ASP A 105 15.20 -12.63 13.22
CA ASP A 105 15.71 -13.12 11.94
C ASP A 105 15.86 -12.00 10.89
N LEU A 106 14.92 -11.04 10.87
CA LEU A 106 14.88 -9.95 9.87
C LEU A 106 15.50 -8.63 10.36
N MET A 107 15.54 -8.37 11.67
CA MET A 107 15.98 -7.09 12.25
C MET A 107 17.31 -7.14 13.03
N GLY A 108 17.93 -8.32 13.20
CA GLY A 108 19.21 -8.47 13.88
C GLY A 108 19.19 -7.98 15.33
N GLU A 109 20.24 -7.27 15.78
CA GLU A 109 20.40 -6.79 17.16
C GLU A 109 19.41 -5.71 17.61
N LYS A 110 18.66 -5.10 16.69
CA LYS A 110 17.61 -4.11 17.02
C LYS A 110 16.24 -4.74 17.25
N ALA A 111 16.12 -6.06 17.05
CA ALA A 111 14.88 -6.77 17.23
C ALA A 111 14.50 -6.87 18.72
N GLY A 112 13.28 -6.40 19.03
CA GLY A 112 12.74 -6.44 20.39
C GLY A 112 13.11 -5.24 21.27
N ASN A 113 13.57 -4.13 20.70
CA ASN A 113 13.66 -2.89 21.48
C ASN A 113 12.26 -2.52 21.99
N LYS A 114 12.10 -2.46 23.32
CA LYS A 114 10.80 -2.32 24.01
C LYS A 114 10.04 -1.07 23.53
N LEU A 115 10.76 -0.01 23.17
CA LEU A 115 10.18 1.22 22.62
C LEU A 115 9.54 1.02 21.24
N HIS A 116 10.20 0.30 20.32
CA HIS A 116 9.64 0.04 18.99
C HIS A 116 8.42 -0.87 19.06
N THR A 117 8.46 -1.88 19.93
CA THR A 117 7.32 -2.78 20.15
C THR A 117 6.15 -2.03 20.76
N PHE A 118 6.39 -1.17 21.76
CA PHE A 118 5.35 -0.34 22.36
C PHE A 118 4.73 0.66 21.37
N LEU A 119 5.56 1.35 20.58
CA LEU A 119 5.09 2.27 19.54
C LEU A 119 4.21 1.55 18.51
N LEU A 120 4.58 0.33 18.12
CA LEU A 120 3.79 -0.46 17.18
C LEU A 120 2.49 -1.01 17.76
N ILE A 121 2.47 -1.37 19.05
CA ILE A 121 1.23 -1.72 19.73
C ILE A 121 0.26 -0.52 19.70
N ILE A 122 0.75 0.68 20.01
CA ILE A 122 -0.05 1.90 19.89
C ILE A 122 -0.52 2.11 18.45
N LEU A 123 0.38 1.99 17.47
CA LEU A 123 0.04 2.15 16.05
C LEU A 123 -1.03 1.14 15.60
N SER A 124 -0.99 -0.08 16.15
CA SER A 124 -1.94 -1.13 15.83
C SER A 124 -3.30 -0.90 16.44
N ILE A 125 -3.34 -0.47 17.70
CA ILE A 125 -4.59 -0.01 18.33
C ILE A 125 -5.18 1.15 17.53
N LEU A 126 -4.35 2.11 17.10
CA LEU A 126 -4.78 3.25 16.27
C LEU A 126 -5.29 2.80 14.90
N ALA A 127 -4.65 1.81 14.27
CA ALA A 127 -5.08 1.26 12.99
C ALA A 127 -6.42 0.53 13.09
N VAL A 128 -6.61 -0.27 14.16
CA VAL A 128 -7.89 -0.95 14.45
C VAL A 128 -8.98 0.08 14.74
N TYR A 129 -8.68 1.13 15.51
CA TYR A 129 -9.61 2.21 15.78
C TYR A 129 -9.98 3.00 14.50
N GLY A 130 -9.00 3.31 13.66
CA GLY A 130 -9.23 3.97 12.37
C GLY A 130 -10.10 3.11 11.44
N ALA A 131 -9.85 1.81 11.37
CA ALA A 131 -10.68 0.87 10.62
C ALA A 131 -12.12 0.83 11.16
N TYR A 132 -12.29 0.80 12.48
CA TYR A 132 -13.61 0.86 13.11
C TYR A 132 -14.36 2.16 12.79
N GLN A 133 -13.68 3.30 12.86
CA GLN A 133 -14.26 4.61 12.54
C GLN A 133 -14.69 4.70 11.07
N THR A 134 -13.87 4.22 10.13
CA THR A 134 -14.21 4.19 8.70
C THR A 134 -15.42 3.29 8.44
N LEU A 135 -15.50 2.13 9.09
CA LEU A 135 -16.65 1.23 8.97
C LEU A 135 -17.93 1.89 9.49
N MET A 136 -17.85 2.57 10.63
CA MET A 136 -18.98 3.32 11.19
C MET A 136 -19.42 4.49 10.30
N SER A 137 -18.47 5.15 9.62
CA SER A 137 -18.74 6.23 8.67
C SER A 137 -19.35 5.77 7.35
N ILE A 138 -19.17 4.50 6.96
CA ILE A 138 -19.82 3.93 5.77
C ILE A 138 -21.26 3.52 6.09
N ILE A 139 -21.53 3.08 7.33
CA ILE A 139 -22.84 2.61 7.78
C ILE A 139 -23.80 3.77 8.12
N ARG A 140 -23.27 4.93 8.51
CA ARG A 140 -24.03 6.13 8.90
C ARG A 140 -24.12 7.12 7.75
#